data_AF-W1XSG7-F1
#
_entry.id   AF-W1XSG7-F1
#
_cell.length_a   1.000
_cell.length_b   1.000
_cell.length_c   1.000
_cell.angle_alpha   90.00
_cell.angle_beta   90.00
_cell.angle_gamma   90.00
#
_symmetry.space_group_name_H-M   'P 1'
#
loop_
_entity.id
_entity.type
_entity.pdbx_description
1 polymer ?
#
loop_
_entity_poly.entity_id
_entity_poly.type
_entity_poly.pdbx_seq_one_letter_code
_entity_poly.pdbx_strand_id
1 'polypeptide(L)'
;GLLENDKYGNLIPSMAEDWSVSKDGLTYTYKIRQDAKWYTSEGEEYAPVKAQDFVTGLKYATDKKSEALYLVQDSIKGLDAYA
;
A
#
# COMPACT_ATOMS: atom_id res chain seq x y z
N GLY A 1 -3.66 -6.03 0.26
CA GLY A 1 -2.70 -4.91 0.37
C GLY A 1 -2.06 -4.68 -0.98
N LEU A 2 -0.87 -4.05 -1.08
CA LEU A 2 -0.13 -4.07 -2.35
C LEU A 2 0.24 -5.51 -2.74
N LEU A 3 0.66 -6.30 -1.76
CA LEU A 3 0.93 -7.74 -1.84
C LEU A 3 0.04 -8.50 -0.84
N GLU A 4 0.00 -9.82 -0.99
CA GLU A 4 -0.60 -10.78 -0.07
C GLU A 4 0.33 -11.96 0.17
N ASN A 5 0.03 -12.77 1.19
CA ASN A 5 0.72 -14.03 1.42
C ASN A 5 -0.09 -15.17 0.81
N ASP A 6 0.59 -16.09 0.11
CA ASP A 6 0.00 -17.39 -0.17
C ASP A 6 -0.13 -18.23 1.12
N LYS A 7 -0.70 -19.43 1.00
CA LYS A 7 -0.89 -20.35 2.13
C LYS A 7 0.42 -20.84 2.79
N TYR A 8 1.57 -20.54 2.20
CA TYR A 8 2.90 -20.88 2.70
C TYR A 8 3.67 -19.66 3.21
N GLY A 9 3.09 -18.46 3.16
CA GLY A 9 3.73 -17.22 3.59
C GLY A 9 4.61 -16.57 2.53
N ASN A 10 4.53 -16.99 1.26
CA ASN A 10 5.25 -16.31 0.18
C ASN A 10 4.46 -15.06 -0.24
N LEU A 11 5.19 -13.96 -0.46
CA LEU A 11 4.58 -12.76 -1.03
C LEU A 11 4.17 -12.99 -2.49
N ILE A 12 2.90 -12.74 -2.77
CA ILE A 12 2.27 -12.84 -4.10
C ILE A 12 1.61 -11.50 -4.49
N PRO A 13 1.43 -11.24 -5.80
CA PRO A 13 0.70 -10.08 -6.29
C PRO A 13 -0.72 -9.96 -5.69
N SER A 14 -1.16 -8.74 -5.39
CA SER A 14 -2.53 -8.41 -4.97
C SER A 14 -3.00 -7.15 -5.71
N MET A 15 -2.97 -5.97 -5.08
CA MET A 15 -3.27 -4.71 -5.78
C MET A 15 -2.15 -4.31 -6.74
N ALA A 16 -0.89 -4.63 -6.42
CA ALA A 16 0.22 -4.49 -7.34
C ALA A 16 0.30 -5.74 -8.24
N GLU A 17 0.30 -5.55 -9.55
CA GLU A 17 0.51 -6.62 -10.54
C GLU A 17 1.99 -6.87 -10.84
N ASP A 18 2.84 -5.87 -10.58
CA ASP A 18 4.28 -5.94 -10.79
C ASP A 18 4.99 -4.94 -9.86
N TRP A 19 6.27 -5.17 -9.60
CA TRP A 19 7.13 -4.23 -8.87
C TRP A 19 8.59 -4.34 -9.26
N SER A 20 9.31 -3.24 -9.09
CA SER A 20 10.76 -3.18 -9.23
C SER A 20 11.39 -2.61 -7.98
N VAL A 21 12.62 -3.05 -7.70
CA VAL A 21 13.43 -2.60 -6.57
C VAL A 21 14.69 -1.95 -7.12
N SER A 22 15.02 -0.76 -6.62
CA SER A 22 16.27 -0.07 -6.95
C SER A 22 17.49 -0.90 -6.52
N LYS A 23 18.65 -0.63 -7.13
CA LYS A 23 19.90 -1.36 -6.83
C LYS A 23 20.33 -1.29 -5.37
N ASP A 24 20.00 -0.19 -4.68
CA ASP A 24 20.31 0.01 -3.26
C ASP A 24 19.25 -0.62 -2.32
N GLY A 25 18.17 -1.16 -2.86
CA GLY A 25 17.10 -1.78 -2.06
C GLY A 25 16.20 -0.79 -1.32
N LEU A 26 16.34 0.51 -1.57
CA LEU A 26 15.64 1.56 -0.80
C LEU A 26 14.42 2.15 -1.51
N THR A 27 14.26 1.88 -2.80
CA THR A 27 13.12 2.36 -3.59
C THR A 27 12.39 1.19 -4.22
N TYR A 28 11.11 1.08 -3.89
CA TYR A 28 10.18 0.11 -4.46
C TYR A 28 9.18 0.85 -5.35
N THR A 29 9.05 0.42 -6.60
CA THR A 29 8.07 0.98 -7.54
C THR A 29 7.06 -0.09 -7.86
N TYR A 30 5.80 0.15 -7.49
CA TYR A 30 4.69 -0.77 -7.70
C TYR A 30 3.83 -0.34 -8.89
N LYS A 31 3.44 -1.28 -9.73
CA LYS A 31 2.43 -1.09 -10.78
C LYS A 31 1.10 -1.61 -10.29
N ILE A 32 0.12 -0.72 -10.12
CA ILE A 32 -1.23 -1.08 -9.66
C ILE A 32 -2.02 -1.68 -10.82
N ARG A 33 -2.72 -2.79 -10.57
CA ARG A 33 -3.60 -3.43 -11.56
C ARG A 33 -4.72 -2.49 -12.00
N GLN A 34 -5.01 -2.44 -13.29
CA GLN A 34 -5.91 -1.43 -13.87
C GLN A 34 -7.40 -1.77 -13.71
N ASP A 35 -7.72 -3.00 -13.33
CA ASP A 35 -9.08 -3.50 -13.08
C ASP A 35 -9.55 -3.29 -11.64
N ALA A 36 -8.69 -2.81 -10.74
CA ALA A 36 -9.04 -2.57 -9.34
C ALA A 36 -10.03 -1.41 -9.18
N LYS A 37 -11.11 -1.67 -8.43
CA LYS A 37 -12.16 -0.69 -8.12
C LYS A 37 -12.48 -0.67 -6.63
N TRP A 38 -12.79 0.51 -6.11
CA TRP A 38 -13.48 0.71 -4.86
C TRP A 38 -14.97 0.42 -5.04
N TYR A 39 -15.58 -0.13 -3.99
CA TYR A 39 -17.00 -0.41 -3.92
C TYR A 39 -17.60 0.23 -2.67
N THR A 40 -18.88 0.59 -2.73
CA THR A 40 -19.64 1.03 -1.55
C THR A 40 -19.95 -0.16 -0.63
N SER A 41 -20.50 0.11 0.56
CA SER A 41 -20.96 -0.94 1.48
C SER A 41 -22.06 -1.83 0.89
N GLU A 42 -22.79 -1.32 -0.09
CA GLU A 42 -23.86 -2.00 -0.82
C GLU A 42 -23.34 -2.82 -2.00
N GLY A 43 -22.04 -2.76 -2.28
CA GLY A 43 -21.38 -3.50 -3.36
C GLY A 43 -21.45 -2.82 -4.73
N GLU A 44 -21.80 -1.53 -4.79
CA GLU A 44 -21.80 -0.77 -6.04
C GLU A 44 -20.40 -0.25 -6.38
N GLU A 45 -20.02 -0.28 -7.65
CA GLU A 45 -18.75 0.30 -8.12
C GLU A 45 -18.72 1.82 -7.87
N TYR A 46 -17.70 2.28 -7.16
CA TYR A 46 -17.57 3.69 -6.79
C TYR A 46 -16.52 4.42 -7.64
N ALA A 47 -15.30 3.90 -7.70
CA ALA A 47 -14.19 4.53 -8.39
C ALA A 47 -13.05 3.54 -8.69
N PRO A 48 -12.21 3.77 -9.70
CA PRO A 48 -10.97 3.00 -9.88
C PRO A 48 -9.99 3.27 -8.74
N VAL A 49 -9.25 2.24 -8.32
CA VAL A 49 -8.16 2.37 -7.34
C VAL A 49 -6.97 3.08 -7.99
N LYS A 50 -6.38 4.05 -7.29
CA LYS A 50 -5.23 4.84 -7.77
C LYS A 50 -4.03 4.68 -6.83
N ALA A 51 -2.83 4.90 -7.35
CA ALA A 51 -1.61 4.90 -6.53
C ALA A 51 -1.69 5.92 -5.37
N GLN A 52 -2.38 7.05 -5.60
CA GLN A 52 -2.60 8.09 -4.60
C GLN A 52 -3.40 7.61 -3.39
N ASP A 53 -4.23 6.58 -3.53
CA ASP A 53 -5.04 6.05 -2.43
C ASP A 53 -4.13 5.41 -1.35
N PHE A 54 -3.08 4.71 -1.77
CA PHE A 54 -2.06 4.15 -0.87
C PHE A 54 -1.25 5.25 -0.17
N VAL A 55 -0.84 6.28 -0.92
CA VAL A 55 -0.15 7.45 -0.36
C VAL A 55 -1.02 8.14 0.68
N THR A 56 -2.31 8.28 0.39
CA THR A 56 -3.29 8.91 1.28
C THR A 56 -3.49 8.10 2.55
N GLY A 57 -3.61 6.77 2.45
CA GLY A 57 -3.72 5.88 3.61
C GLY A 57 -2.52 5.98 4.56
N LEU A 58 -1.29 5.99 4.03
CA LEU A 58 -0.08 6.12 4.84
C LEU A 58 0.03 7.51 5.50
N LYS A 59 -0.24 8.59 4.76
CA LYS A 59 -0.28 9.94 5.32
C LYS A 59 -1.31 10.04 6.44
N TYR A 60 -2.52 9.54 6.21
CA TYR A 60 -3.58 9.53 7.21
C TYR A 60 -3.19 8.76 8.47
N ALA A 61 -2.61 7.56 8.31
CA ALA A 61 -2.14 6.76 9.44
C ALA A 61 -1.09 7.50 10.27
N THR A 62 -0.24 8.28 9.62
CA THR A 62 0.81 9.08 10.25
C THR A 62 0.21 10.29 10.98
N ASP A 63 -0.59 11.10 10.27
CA ASP A 63 -1.26 12.29 10.81
C ASP A 63 -2.16 11.98 12.02
N LYS A 64 -2.74 10.78 12.04
CA LYS A 64 -3.63 10.32 13.11
C LYS A 64 -2.94 9.52 14.19
N LYS A 65 -1.62 9.32 14.11
CA LYS A 65 -0.87 8.46 15.05
C LYS A 65 -1.55 7.10 15.22
N SER A 66 -1.86 6.48 14.09
CA SER A 66 -2.52 5.18 14.06
C SER A 66 -1.80 4.20 14.98
N GLU A 67 -2.55 3.45 15.78
CA GLU A 67 -1.99 2.42 16.67
C GLU A 67 -1.22 1.34 15.89
N ALA A 68 -1.49 1.21 14.60
CA ALA A 68 -0.81 0.28 13.70
C ALA A 68 0.40 0.88 12.96
N LEU A 69 0.77 2.15 13.23
CA LEU A 69 1.86 2.83 12.50
C LEU A 69 3.20 2.12 12.63
N TYR A 70 3.44 1.44 13.77
CA TYR A 70 4.65 0.65 14.01
C TYR A 70 4.90 -0.44 12.96
N LEU A 71 3.87 -0.89 12.24
CA LEU A 71 4.00 -1.89 11.18
C LEU A 71 4.80 -1.37 9.96
N VAL A 72 4.84 -0.06 9.76
CA VAL A 72 5.44 0.58 8.58
C VAL A 72 6.47 1.66 8.92
N GLN A 73 6.56 2.08 10.20
CA GLN A 73 7.42 3.18 10.66
C GLN A 73 8.88 3.03 10.17
N ASP A 74 9.45 1.83 10.33
CA ASP A 74 10.85 1.55 10.03
C ASP A 74 11.08 1.20 8.54
N SER A 75 10.00 1.07 7.76
CA SER A 75 10.06 0.67 6.35
C SER A 75 10.08 1.87 5.40
N ILE A 76 9.72 3.07 5.87
CA ILE A 76 9.61 4.27 5.04
C ILE A 76 10.52 5.36 5.62
N LYS A 77 11.55 5.73 4.85
CA LYS A 77 12.50 6.77 5.24
C LYS A 77 11.77 8.08 5.57
N GLY A 78 11.99 8.57 6.79
CA GLY A 78 11.47 9.85 7.25
C GLY A 78 10.00 9.82 7.70
N LEU A 79 9.37 8.65 7.78
CA LEU A 79 7.98 8.53 8.25
C LEU A 79 7.81 9.02 9.70
N ASP A 80 8.77 8.72 10.58
CA ASP A 80 8.76 9.20 11.97
C ASP A 80 8.74 10.72 12.12
N ALA A 81 9.31 11.45 11.14
CA ALA A 81 9.32 12.91 11.18
C ALA A 81 7.93 13.52 10.92
N TYR A 82 6.98 12.73 10.45
CA TYR A 82 5.59 13.11 10.23
C TYR A 82 4.66 12.70 11.38
N ALA A 83 5.13 11.88 12.33
CA ALA A 83 4.35 11.39 13.48
C ALA A 83 4.26 12.42 14.62
#